data_AF-A0A5D2MYL1-F1
#
_entry.id   AF-A0A5D2MYL1-F1
#
_cell.length_a   1.000
_cell.length_b   1.000
_cell.length_c   1.000
_cell.angle_alpha   90.00
_cell.angle_beta   90.00
_cell.angle_gamma   90.00
#
_symmetry.space_group_name_H-M   'P 1'
#
loop_
_entity.id
_entity.type
_entity.pdbx_description
1 polymer ?
#
loop_
_entity_poly.entity_id
_entity_poly.type
_entity_poly.pdbx_seq_one_letter_code
_entity_poly.pdbx_strand_id
1 'polypeptide(L)'
;MQREKVEQLLLESTTSYPIICDNPKKIYPARDGNPAKIALRGLSLALPRGECFGMLGPNGAGKTSLINMMIGLTKPTSGTTYLQGLDILTSMDIIYTSMGVCLPRTCSGKL
;
A
#
# COMPACT_ATOMS: atom_id res chain seq x y z
N MET A 1 -17.31 -6.87 7.32
CA MET A 1 -16.60 -8.01 6.67
C MET A 1 -15.08 -7.83 6.62
N GLN A 2 -14.46 -7.05 5.72
CA GLN A 2 -12.98 -6.91 5.73
C GLN A 2 -12.44 -5.88 6.72
N ARG A 3 -13.16 -4.77 6.96
CA ARG A 3 -12.78 -3.76 7.96
C ARG A 3 -12.71 -4.30 9.39
N GLU A 4 -13.77 -4.97 9.84
CA GLU A 4 -13.79 -5.62 11.16
C GLU A 4 -12.68 -6.67 11.31
N LYS A 5 -12.40 -7.40 10.23
CA LYS A 5 -11.31 -8.39 10.20
C LYS A 5 -9.94 -7.71 10.35
N VAL A 6 -9.72 -6.57 9.69
CA VAL A 6 -8.51 -5.76 9.88
C VAL A 6 -8.40 -5.28 11.33
N GLU A 7 -9.46 -4.74 11.92
CA GLU A 7 -9.46 -4.26 13.31
C GLU A 7 -9.12 -5.38 14.31
N GLN A 8 -9.67 -6.59 14.13
CA GLN A 8 -9.31 -7.75 14.96
C GLN A 8 -7.87 -8.20 14.74
N LEU A 9 -7.39 -8.19 13.50
CA LEU A 9 -6.01 -8.58 13.17
C LEU A 9 -4.96 -7.53 13.58
N LEU A 10 -5.37 -6.29 13.83
CA LEU A 10 -4.49 -5.30 14.45
C LEU A 10 -4.31 -5.56 15.95
N LEU A 11 -5.28 -6.21 16.60
CA LEU A 11 -5.21 -6.59 18.02
C LEU A 11 -4.49 -7.92 18.22
N GLU A 12 -4.60 -8.84 17.26
CA GLU A 12 -3.88 -10.11 17.27
C GLU A 12 -2.60 -9.97 16.44
N SER A 13 -1.44 -9.84 17.08
CA SER A 13 -0.14 -9.77 16.40
C SER A 13 0.23 -11.11 15.74
N THR A 14 -0.51 -11.51 14.72
CA THR A 14 -0.34 -12.81 14.05
C THR A 14 0.54 -12.67 12.81
N THR A 15 1.51 -13.56 12.67
CA THR A 15 2.27 -13.75 11.42
C THR A 15 1.42 -14.36 10.30
N SER A 16 0.15 -14.67 10.58
CA SER A 16 -0.77 -15.27 9.62
C SER A 16 -1.21 -14.28 8.54
N TYR A 17 -1.15 -12.98 8.80
CA TYR A 17 -1.51 -11.92 7.84
C TYR A 17 -0.31 -11.00 7.60
N PRO A 18 0.58 -11.34 6.65
CA PRO A 18 1.78 -10.56 6.38
C PRO A 18 1.50 -9.16 5.83
N ILE A 19 0.30 -8.86 5.34
CA ILE A 19 -0.05 -7.52 4.86
C ILE A 19 -1.40 -7.13 5.45
N ILE A 20 -1.44 -6.01 6.16
CA ILE A 20 -2.65 -5.43 6.72
C ILE A 20 -2.69 -3.95 6.33
N CYS A 21 -3.65 -3.59 5.51
CA CYS A 21 -3.96 -2.20 5.17
C CYS A 21 -5.14 -1.75 6.03
N ASP A 22 -4.96 -0.67 6.79
CA ASP A 22 -6.05 -0.01 7.50
C ASP A 22 -6.33 1.37 6.92
N ASN A 23 -7.32 1.39 6.03
CA ASN A 23 -7.86 2.60 5.41
C ASN A 23 -6.79 3.59 4.87
N PRO A 24 -5.72 3.13 4.18
CA PRO A 24 -4.71 4.02 3.64
C PRO A 24 -5.34 4.87 2.54
N LYS A 25 -5.15 6.19 2.64
CA LYS A 25 -5.59 7.16 1.64
C LYS A 25 -4.39 7.84 1.04
N LYS A 26 -4.51 8.19 -0.24
CA LYS A 26 -3.50 8.99 -0.92
C LYS A 26 -4.16 10.11 -1.70
N ILE A 27 -3.73 11.33 -1.39
CA ILE A 27 -4.10 12.55 -2.11
C ILE A 27 -2.80 13.19 -2.57
N TYR A 28 -2.68 13.40 -3.88
CA TYR A 28 -1.62 14.25 -4.43
C TYR A 28 -2.11 15.70 -4.41
N PRO A 29 -1.32 16.62 -3.83
CA PRO A 29 -1.71 18.02 -3.76
C PRO A 29 -1.83 18.63 -5.16
N ALA A 30 -2.59 19.72 -5.26
CA ALA A 30 -2.65 20.52 -6.47
C ALA A 30 -1.25 20.97 -6.89
N ARG A 31 -0.91 20.78 -8.16
CA ARG A 31 0.38 21.20 -8.75
C ARG A 31 0.14 21.71 -10.17
N ASP A 32 0.86 22.77 -10.54
CA ASP A 32 0.89 23.31 -11.90
C ASP A 32 -0.51 23.62 -12.47
N GLY A 33 -1.38 24.24 -11.65
CA GLY A 33 -2.75 24.57 -12.02
C GLY A 33 -3.74 23.40 -12.02
N ASN A 34 -3.27 22.17 -11.72
CA ASN A 34 -4.15 21.01 -11.61
C ASN A 34 -4.76 20.90 -10.21
N PRO A 35 -6.04 20.51 -10.08
CA PRO A 35 -6.67 20.29 -8.79
C PRO A 35 -6.05 19.08 -8.05
N ALA A 36 -6.22 19.05 -6.73
CA ALA A 36 -5.78 17.92 -5.91
C ALA A 36 -6.44 16.62 -6.40
N LYS A 37 -5.63 15.55 -6.54
CA LYS A 37 -6.07 14.27 -7.10
C LYS A 37 -6.07 13.18 -6.03
N ILE A 38 -7.24 12.62 -5.78
CA ILE A 38 -7.39 11.45 -4.91
C ILE A 38 -6.91 10.22 -5.68
N ALA A 39 -5.77 9.66 -5.26
CA ALA A 39 -5.21 8.45 -5.85
C ALA A 39 -5.73 7.19 -5.17
N LEU A 40 -5.99 7.24 -3.86
CA LEU A 40 -6.57 6.11 -3.11
C LEU A 40 -7.57 6.63 -2.08
N ARG A 41 -8.79 6.08 -2.09
CA ARG A 41 -9.92 6.57 -1.26
C ARG A 41 -10.01 5.94 0.15
N GLY A 42 -9.13 4.98 0.48
CA GLY A 42 -9.21 4.20 1.72
C GLY A 42 -9.70 2.78 1.45
N LEU A 43 -8.84 1.80 1.69
CA LEU A 43 -9.14 0.37 1.52
C LEU A 43 -8.62 -0.40 2.75
N SER A 44 -9.52 -1.04 3.50
CA SER A 44 -9.08 -1.94 4.57
C SER A 44 -9.05 -3.37 4.05
N LEU A 45 -7.87 -3.96 4.06
CA LEU A 45 -7.58 -5.26 3.47
C LEU A 45 -6.58 -5.99 4.37
N ALA A 46 -6.82 -7.26 4.66
CA ALA A 46 -5.84 -8.12 5.31
C ALA A 46 -5.58 -9.33 4.40
N LEU A 47 -4.32 -9.53 4.01
CA LEU A 47 -3.90 -10.64 3.15
C LEU A 47 -3.27 -11.73 4.01
N PRO A 48 -3.86 -12.93 4.04
CA PRO A 48 -3.28 -14.06 4.74
C PRO A 48 -2.06 -14.61 3.99
N ARG A 49 -1.20 -15.30 4.74
CA ARG A 49 0.00 -15.93 4.20
C ARG A 49 -0.38 -17.02 3.18
N GLY A 50 0.25 -16.97 2.01
CA GLY A 50 0.00 -17.92 0.93
C GLY A 50 -1.09 -17.50 -0.06
N GLU A 51 -1.78 -16.39 0.18
CA GLU A 51 -2.70 -15.82 -0.82
C GLU A 51 -2.01 -14.83 -1.76
N CYS A 52 -2.47 -14.81 -3.01
CA CYS A 52 -2.04 -13.84 -4.02
C CYS A 52 -3.14 -12.80 -4.24
N PHE A 53 -2.80 -11.52 -4.11
CA PHE A 53 -3.71 -10.41 -4.33
C PHE A 53 -3.40 -9.68 -5.63
N GLY A 54 -4.37 -9.67 -6.54
CA GLY A 54 -4.31 -8.92 -7.79
C GLY A 54 -5.25 -7.70 -7.73
N MET A 55 -4.73 -6.52 -8.08
CA MET A 55 -5.54 -5.31 -8.19
C MET A 55 -5.75 -4.93 -9.66
N LEU A 56 -6.99 -4.93 -10.11
CA LEU A 56 -7.38 -4.67 -11.49
C LEU A 56 -8.14 -3.33 -11.60
N GLY A 57 -8.06 -2.68 -12.76
CA GLY A 57 -8.91 -1.52 -13.09
C GLY A 57 -8.28 -0.60 -14.14
N PRO A 58 -8.93 0.54 -14.46
CA PRO A 58 -8.43 1.48 -15.46
C PRO A 58 -7.15 2.20 -15.03
N ASN A 59 -6.44 2.76 -16.01
CA ASN A 59 -5.29 3.63 -15.77
C ASN A 59 -5.71 4.82 -14.91
N GLY A 60 -4.91 5.16 -13.90
CA GLY A 60 -5.22 6.25 -12.97
C GLY A 60 -6.17 5.91 -11.83
N ALA A 61 -6.66 4.67 -11.71
CA ALA A 61 -7.50 4.25 -10.58
C ALA A 61 -6.75 4.14 -9.23
N GLY A 62 -5.43 4.36 -9.20
CA GLY A 62 -4.63 4.32 -7.97
C GLY A 62 -3.80 3.06 -7.75
N LYS A 63 -3.79 2.11 -8.70
CA LYS A 63 -3.09 0.83 -8.56
C LYS A 63 -1.61 0.98 -8.19
N THR A 64 -0.87 1.67 -9.05
CA THR A 64 0.55 1.96 -8.81
C THR A 64 0.75 2.81 -7.56
N SER A 65 -0.20 3.67 -7.20
CA SER A 65 -0.11 4.45 -5.96
C SER A 65 -0.21 3.57 -4.72
N LEU A 66 -1.11 2.59 -4.69
CA LEU A 66 -1.19 1.62 -3.59
C LEU A 66 0.07 0.76 -3.52
N ILE A 67 0.55 0.24 -4.65
CA ILE A 67 1.80 -0.55 -4.69
C ILE A 67 2.96 0.28 -4.14
N ASN A 68 3.13 1.51 -4.64
CA ASN A 68 4.19 2.42 -4.18
C ASN A 68 4.09 2.75 -2.69
N MET A 69 2.88 2.79 -2.11
CA MET A 69 2.71 2.93 -0.66
C MET A 69 3.13 1.68 0.10
N MET A 70 2.72 0.49 -0.33
CA MET A 70 3.09 -0.77 0.32
C MET A 70 4.61 -1.00 0.33
N ILE A 71 5.31 -0.59 -0.72
CA ILE A 71 6.78 -0.73 -0.84
C ILE A 71 7.57 0.46 -0.27
N GLY A 72 6.90 1.41 0.40
CA GLY A 72 7.53 2.55 1.06
C GLY A 72 8.04 3.68 0.13
N LEU A 73 7.84 3.59 -1.19
CA LEU A 73 8.24 4.66 -2.13
C LEU A 73 7.43 5.94 -1.97
N THR A 74 6.17 5.82 -1.57
CA THR A 74 5.26 6.95 -1.38
C THR A 74 4.60 6.86 -0.02
N LYS A 75 4.62 7.92 0.79
CA LYS A 75 3.88 7.94 2.05
C LYS A 75 2.37 8.07 1.82
N PRO A 76 1.51 7.31 2.54
CA PRO A 76 0.08 7.58 2.60
C PRO A 76 -0.19 8.98 3.16
N THR A 77 -1.29 9.58 2.73
CA THR A 77 -1.80 10.85 3.26
C THR A 77 -2.51 10.65 4.60
N SER A 78 -3.15 9.50 4.79
CA SER A 78 -3.77 9.10 6.05
C SER A 78 -3.94 7.57 6.09
N GLY A 79 -4.19 7.01 7.27
CA GLY A 79 -4.30 5.56 7.47
C GLY A 79 -2.93 4.89 7.55
N THR A 80 -2.93 3.60 7.90
CA THR A 80 -1.70 2.86 8.20
C THR A 80 -1.65 1.57 7.41
N THR A 81 -0.44 1.07 7.18
CA THR A 81 -0.23 -0.23 6.56
C THR A 81 0.86 -0.96 7.31
N TYR A 82 0.59 -2.22 7.60
CA TYR A 82 1.48 -3.09 8.34
C TYR A 82 1.93 -4.22 7.44
N LEU A 83 3.24 -4.48 7.47
CA LEU A 83 3.89 -5.58 6.78
C LEU A 83 4.57 -6.46 7.81
N GLN A 84 4.12 -7.70 7.93
CA GLN A 84 4.56 -8.65 8.94
C GLN A 84 4.47 -8.09 10.37
N GLY A 85 3.43 -7.30 10.65
CA GLY A 85 3.24 -6.62 11.95
C GLY A 85 4.08 -5.35 12.15
N LEU A 86 4.88 -4.95 11.16
CA LEU A 86 5.70 -3.74 11.20
C LEU A 86 5.02 -2.62 10.41
N ASP A 87 4.96 -1.41 10.98
CA ASP A 87 4.44 -0.24 10.26
C ASP A 87 5.43 0.20 9.16
N ILE A 88 4.91 0.35 7.93
CA ILE A 88 5.68 0.82 6.77
C ILE A 88 6.25 2.23 6.96
N LEU A 89 5.68 3.03 7.85
CA LEU A 89 6.12 4.41 8.10
C LEU A 89 7.33 4.48 9.04
N THR A 90 7.49 3.51 9.95
CA THR A 90 8.52 3.53 11.00
C THR A 90 9.59 2.48 10.83
N SER A 91 9.24 1.33 10.23
CA SER A 91 10.05 0.11 10.31
C SER A 91 10.47 -0.40 8.92
N MET A 92 10.55 0.50 7.94
CA MET A 92 10.79 0.15 6.54
C MET A 92 12.16 -0.52 6.31
N ASP A 93 13.18 -0.16 7.08
CA ASP A 93 14.51 -0.77 7.01
C ASP A 93 14.48 -2.28 7.26
N ILE A 94 13.65 -2.71 8.21
CA ILE A 94 13.45 -4.12 8.54
C ILE A 94 12.59 -4.79 7.45
N ILE A 95 11.55 -4.10 6.99
CA ILE A 95 10.63 -4.61 5.97
C ILE A 95 11.38 -4.95 4.67
N TYR A 96 12.34 -4.12 4.25
CA TYR A 96 13.13 -4.37 3.04
C TYR A 96 13.95 -5.67 3.09
N THR A 97 14.29 -6.19 4.27
CA THR A 97 15.02 -7.46 4.39
C THR A 97 14.17 -8.68 4.00
N SER A 98 12.85 -8.53 4.01
CA SER A 98 11.87 -9.61 3.83
C SER A 98 10.92 -9.39 2.65
N MET A 99 11.10 -8.29 1.90
CA MET A 99 10.25 -7.90 0.77
C MET A 99 11.06 -7.89 -0.53
N GLY A 100 10.52 -8.50 -1.58
CA GLY A 100 10.98 -8.34 -2.96
C GLY A 100 10.01 -7.48 -3.75
N VAL A 101 10.52 -6.56 -4.58
CA VAL A 101 9.69 -5.70 -5.44
C VAL A 101 10.18 -5.76 -6.86
N CYS A 102 9.26 -6.09 -7.78
CA CYS A 102 9.48 -6.01 -9.22
C CYS A 102 8.69 -4.82 -9.77
N LEU A 103 9.36 -3.68 -9.93
CA LEU A 103 8.75 -2.52 -10.55
C LEU A 103 8.61 -2.72 -12.07
N PRO A 104 7.55 -2.20 -12.70
CA PRO A 104 7.49 -2.16 -14.16
C PRO A 104 8.73 -1.41 -14.67
N ARG A 105 9.53 -2.05 -15.53
CA ARG A 105 10.63 -1.37 -16.21
C ARG A 105 10.03 -0.24 -17.04
N THR A 106 10.23 0.99 -16.61
CA THR A 106 10.19 2.12 -17.51
C THR A 106 11.55 2.16 -18.20
N CYS A 107 11.67 1.53 -19.36
CA CYS A 107 12.77 1.82 -20.27
C CYS A 107 12.59 3.27 -20.74
N SER A 108 13.03 4.24 -19.94
CA SER A 108 13.30 5.60 -20.44
C SER A 108 14.66 5.56 -21.12
N GLY A 109 14.74 4.82 -22.23
CA GLY A 109 15.79 5.02 -23.21
C GLY A 109 15.55 6.38 -23.82
N LYS A 110 16.31 7.38 -23.40
CA LYS A 110 16.67 8.47 -24.31
C LYS A 110 17.44 7.82 -25.46
N LEU A 111 16.79 7.71 -26.61
CA LEU A 111 17.41 7.67 -27.92
C LEU A 111 17.01 8.97 -28.61
#